data_AF-B2XSF4-F1
#
_entry.id   AF-B2XSF4-F1
#
_cell.length_a   1.000
_cell.length_b   1.000
_cell.length_c   1.000
_cell.angle_alpha   90.00
_cell.angle_beta   90.00
_cell.angle_gamma   90.00
#
_symmetry.space_group_name_H-M   'P 1'
#
loop_
_entity.id
_entity.type
_entity.pdbx_description
1 polymer ?
#
loop_
_entity_poly.entity_id
_entity_poly.type
_entity_poly.pdbx_seq_one_letter_code
_entity_poly.pdbx_strand_id
1 'polypeptide(L)'
;MANLVKFNTKLALTDMIWTAEPRNALKVIRTYCPFINSGELAADITEQALKIDEAYRDNESAQELDKMMLALKQKATGINIADARMMGLIPNYQDTLDNLPFCRNALSVDLLIEEGFSYE
;
A
#
# COMPACT_ATOMS: atom_id res chain seq x y z
N MET A 1 -0.40 -29.70 9.86
CA MET A 1 -0.18 -28.45 10.64
C MET A 1 0.84 -27.51 10.02
N ALA A 2 1.93 -27.97 9.39
CA ALA A 2 2.96 -27.08 8.81
C ALA A 2 2.47 -26.13 7.69
N ASN A 3 1.50 -26.55 6.86
CA ASN A 3 0.95 -25.72 5.78
C ASN A 3 0.10 -24.54 6.26
N LEU A 4 -0.60 -24.70 7.40
CA LEU A 4 -1.41 -23.63 8.00
C LEU A 4 -0.52 -22.49 8.54
N VAL A 5 0.61 -22.84 9.16
CA VAL A 5 1.57 -21.85 9.67
C VAL A 5 2.24 -21.09 8.52
N LYS A 6 2.67 -21.81 7.46
CA LYS A 6 3.26 -21.18 6.26
C LYS A 6 2.29 -20.22 5.55
N PHE A 7 1.01 -20.58 5.48
CA PHE A 7 -0.01 -19.73 4.87
C PHE A 7 -0.22 -18.43 5.66
N ASN A 8 -0.29 -18.52 6.99
CA ASN A 8 -0.43 -17.35 7.87
C ASN A 8 0.79 -16.41 7.78
N THR A 9 2.01 -16.96 7.72
CA THR A 9 3.22 -16.13 7.62
C THR A 9 3.28 -15.40 6.27
N LYS A 10 2.95 -16.07 5.16
CA LYS A 10 2.95 -15.42 3.84
C LYS A 10 1.90 -14.31 3.76
N LEU A 11 0.70 -14.54 4.29
CA LEU A 11 -0.36 -13.53 4.32
C LEU A 11 0.05 -12.32 5.18
N ALA A 12 0.62 -12.56 6.36
CA ALA A 12 1.10 -11.49 7.25
C ALA A 12 2.24 -10.66 6.64
N LEU A 13 3.15 -11.30 5.89
CA LEU A 13 4.23 -10.58 5.17
C LEU A 13 3.67 -9.74 4.02
N THR A 14 2.68 -10.26 3.28
CA THR A 14 1.97 -9.49 2.26
C THR A 14 1.27 -8.29 2.89
N ASP A 15 0.50 -8.49 3.96
CA ASP A 15 -0.20 -7.41 4.67
C ASP A 15 0.76 -6.34 5.19
N MET A 16 1.90 -6.74 5.74
CA MET A 16 2.97 -5.82 6.17
C MET A 16 3.47 -4.91 5.05
N ILE A 17 3.61 -5.42 3.82
CA ILE A 17 4.03 -4.62 2.66
C ILE A 17 2.91 -3.69 2.21
N TRP A 18 1.66 -4.17 2.17
CA TRP A 18 0.53 -3.39 1.67
C TRP A 18 0.14 -2.25 2.61
N THR A 19 0.35 -2.43 3.92
CA THR A 19 0.15 -1.40 4.96
C THR A 19 1.36 -0.46 5.13
N ALA A 20 2.47 -0.69 4.41
CA ALA A 20 3.63 0.17 4.48
C ALA A 20 3.35 1.58 3.92
N GLU A 21 3.97 2.56 4.55
CA GLU A 21 3.91 3.98 4.21
C GLU A 21 5.29 4.44 3.69
N PRO A 22 5.38 5.52 2.90
CA PRO A 22 6.65 6.01 2.36
C PRO A 22 7.75 6.18 3.44
N ARG A 23 7.38 6.69 4.62
CA ARG A 23 8.28 6.92 5.76
C ARG A 23 8.92 5.65 6.36
N ASN A 24 8.32 4.48 6.15
CA ASN A 24 8.78 3.23 6.74
C ASN A 24 9.13 2.15 5.70
N ALA A 25 9.03 2.47 4.41
CA ALA A 25 9.22 1.57 3.28
C ALA A 25 10.53 0.78 3.38
N LEU A 26 11.65 1.46 3.63
CA LEU A 26 12.97 0.82 3.76
C LEU A 26 13.04 -0.18 4.90
N LYS A 27 12.45 0.15 6.05
CA LYS A 27 12.44 -0.72 7.24
C LYS A 27 11.59 -1.97 7.00
N VAL A 28 10.43 -1.79 6.40
CA VAL A 28 9.51 -2.89 6.07
C VAL A 28 10.16 -3.83 5.06
N ILE A 29 10.73 -3.30 3.98
CA ILE A 29 11.37 -4.12 2.95
C ILE A 29 12.57 -4.88 3.49
N ARG A 30 13.43 -4.27 4.31
CA ARG A 30 14.53 -4.98 4.98
C ARG A 30 14.06 -6.13 5.87
N THR A 31 12.90 -5.98 6.49
CA THR A 31 12.29 -7.03 7.32
C THR A 31 11.67 -8.14 6.45
N TYR A 32 11.20 -7.80 5.25
CA TYR A 32 10.61 -8.73 4.29
C TYR A 32 11.66 -9.54 3.51
N CYS A 33 12.78 -8.94 3.09
CA CYS A 33 13.81 -9.57 2.26
C CYS A 33 14.29 -10.96 2.72
N PRO A 34 14.49 -11.25 4.03
CA PRO A 34 14.91 -12.57 4.50
C PRO A 34 13.92 -13.69 4.18
N PHE A 35 12.66 -13.36 3.90
CA PHE A 35 11.60 -14.31 3.58
C PHE A 35 11.42 -14.55 2.07
N ILE A 36 12.22 -13.89 1.24
CA ILE A 36 12.20 -14.04 -0.22
C ILE A 36 13.26 -15.06 -0.63
N ASN A 37 12.88 -16.03 -1.45
CA ASN A 37 13.80 -17.05 -1.95
C ASN A 37 14.74 -16.57 -3.08
N SER A 38 14.57 -15.32 -3.54
CA SER A 38 15.34 -14.74 -4.65
C SER A 38 16.13 -13.52 -4.17
N GLY A 39 17.46 -13.63 -4.18
CA GLY A 39 18.36 -12.54 -3.80
C GLY A 39 18.34 -11.36 -4.77
N GLU A 40 18.09 -11.62 -6.06
CA GLU A 40 17.95 -10.58 -7.08
C GLU A 40 16.70 -9.73 -6.82
N LEU A 41 15.55 -10.38 -6.58
CA LEU A 41 14.33 -9.69 -6.23
C LEU A 41 14.49 -8.89 -4.94
N ALA A 42 15.16 -9.48 -3.93
CA ALA A 42 15.44 -8.81 -2.66
C ALA A 42 16.32 -7.56 -2.83
N ALA A 43 17.34 -7.60 -3.68
CA ALA A 43 18.19 -6.45 -3.98
C ALA A 43 17.41 -5.33 -4.68
N ASP A 44 16.62 -5.68 -5.70
CA ASP A 44 15.85 -4.74 -6.52
C ASP A 44 14.78 -3.99 -5.71
N ILE A 45 14.00 -4.72 -4.88
CA ILE A 45 13.01 -4.06 -4.00
C ILE A 45 13.69 -3.20 -2.92
N THR A 46 14.89 -3.58 -2.46
CA THR A 46 15.65 -2.79 -1.48
C THR A 46 16.14 -1.49 -2.10
N GLU A 47 16.62 -1.53 -3.35
CA GLU A 47 17.03 -0.33 -4.09
C GLU A 47 15.84 0.62 -4.31
N GLN A 48 14.68 0.09 -4.67
CA GLN A 48 13.47 0.90 -4.81
C GLN A 48 13.02 1.50 -3.48
N ALA A 49 13.12 0.75 -2.38
CA ALA A 49 12.80 1.26 -1.06
C ALA A 49 13.77 2.37 -0.61
N LEU A 50 15.03 2.31 -1.01
CA LEU A 50 16.00 3.39 -0.80
C LEU A 50 15.62 4.65 -1.56
N LYS A 51 15.24 4.53 -2.85
CA LYS A 51 14.78 5.67 -3.67
C LYS A 51 13.55 6.33 -3.07
N ILE A 52 12.62 5.55 -2.50
CA ILE A 52 11.43 6.09 -1.82
C ILE A 52 11.80 6.82 -0.52
N ASP A 53 12.76 6.29 0.25
CA ASP A 53 13.24 6.96 1.48
C ASP A 53 13.94 8.30 1.14
N GLU A 54 14.70 8.34 0.05
CA GLU A 54 15.32 9.57 -0.48
C GLU A 54 14.26 10.56 -0.97
N ALA A 55 13.33 10.14 -1.82
CA ALA A 55 12.23 10.99 -2.31
C ALA A 55 11.36 11.54 -1.16
N TYR A 56 11.15 10.75 -0.10
CA TYR A 56 10.45 11.18 1.10
C TYR A 56 11.22 12.27 1.86
N ARG A 57 12.55 12.14 1.97
CA ARG A 57 13.41 13.17 2.60
C ARG A 57 13.49 14.44 1.77
N ASP A 58 13.42 14.31 0.45
CA ASP A 58 13.44 15.43 -0.49
C ASP A 58 12.08 16.16 -0.60
N ASN A 59 11.08 15.73 0.18
CA ASN A 59 9.72 16.26 0.17
C ASN A 59 9.06 16.22 -1.22
N GLU A 60 9.26 15.13 -1.96
CA GLU A 60 8.53 14.92 -3.20
C GLU A 60 7.00 14.90 -2.98
N SER A 61 6.27 15.13 -4.07
CA SER A 61 4.81 15.15 -4.02
C SER A 61 4.25 13.81 -3.52
N ALA A 62 3.17 13.87 -2.73
CA ALA A 62 2.48 12.67 -2.25
C ALA A 62 2.06 11.72 -3.38
N GLN A 63 1.68 12.29 -4.54
CA GLN A 63 1.27 11.51 -5.72
C GLN A 63 2.42 10.66 -6.29
N GLU A 64 3.64 11.21 -6.38
CA GLU A 64 4.79 10.45 -6.87
C GLU A 64 5.25 9.41 -5.85
N LEU A 65 5.24 9.75 -4.56
CA LEU A 65 5.53 8.79 -3.49
C LEU A 65 4.55 7.61 -3.48
N ASP A 66 3.26 7.87 -3.66
CA ASP A 66 2.23 6.83 -3.72
C ASP A 66 2.41 5.92 -4.95
N LYS A 67 2.75 6.50 -6.09
CA LYS A 67 3.02 5.75 -7.33
C LYS A 67 4.25 4.85 -7.18
N MET A 68 5.33 5.35 -6.59
CA MET A 68 6.54 4.57 -6.32
C MET A 68 6.26 3.46 -5.30
N MET A 69 5.52 3.76 -4.23
CA MET A 69 5.12 2.77 -3.22
C MET A 69 4.23 1.68 -3.82
N LEU A 70 3.29 2.04 -4.68
CA LEU A 70 2.44 1.08 -5.34
C LEU A 70 3.24 0.13 -6.24
N ALA A 71 4.19 0.66 -7.03
CA ALA A 71 5.08 -0.15 -7.85
C ALA A 71 5.91 -1.12 -6.99
N LEU A 72 6.46 -0.63 -5.87
CA LEU A 72 7.20 -1.44 -4.91
C LEU A 72 6.33 -2.58 -4.32
N LYS A 73 5.11 -2.26 -3.89
CA LYS A 73 4.15 -3.23 -3.32
C LYS A 73 3.82 -4.33 -4.32
N GLN A 74 3.45 -3.96 -5.55
CA GLN A 74 3.14 -4.91 -6.62
C GLN A 74 4.33 -5.80 -6.94
N LYS A 75 5.55 -5.24 -7.02
CA LYS A 75 6.76 -6.00 -7.33
C LYS A 75 7.17 -6.95 -6.20
N ALA A 76 7.03 -6.52 -4.96
CA ALA A 76 7.39 -7.32 -3.79
C ALA A 76 6.44 -8.50 -3.55
N THR A 77 5.13 -8.31 -3.79
CA THR A 77 4.11 -9.34 -3.53
C THR A 77 3.68 -10.11 -4.78
N GLY A 78 3.91 -9.55 -5.98
CA GLY A 78 3.40 -10.08 -7.24
C GLY A 78 1.88 -9.98 -7.38
N ILE A 79 1.25 -9.06 -6.62
CA ILE A 79 -0.21 -8.92 -6.53
C ILE A 79 -0.59 -7.59 -7.18
N ASN A 80 -1.56 -7.62 -8.11
CA ASN A 80 -2.08 -6.42 -8.74
C ASN A 80 -3.06 -5.68 -7.82
N ILE A 81 -3.35 -4.41 -8.11
CA ILE A 81 -4.27 -3.60 -7.28
C ILE A 81 -5.66 -4.22 -7.19
N ALA A 82 -6.15 -4.76 -8.30
CA ALA A 82 -7.47 -5.40 -8.35
C ALA A 82 -7.54 -6.61 -7.41
N ASP A 83 -6.48 -7.44 -7.40
CA ASP A 83 -6.38 -8.60 -6.53
C ASP A 83 -6.18 -8.18 -5.07
N ALA A 84 -5.38 -7.15 -4.81
CA ALA A 84 -5.19 -6.59 -3.48
C ALA A 84 -6.49 -6.02 -2.89
N ARG A 85 -7.33 -5.39 -3.71
CA ARG A 85 -8.69 -4.95 -3.31
C ARG A 85 -9.60 -6.13 -3.00
N MET A 86 -9.61 -7.15 -3.86
CA MET A 86 -10.40 -8.37 -3.65
C MET A 86 -9.97 -9.15 -2.40
N MET A 87 -8.68 -9.08 -2.04
CA MET A 87 -8.14 -9.66 -0.81
C MET A 87 -8.37 -8.80 0.44
N GLY A 88 -8.95 -7.59 0.30
CA GLY A 88 -9.17 -6.66 1.43
C GLY A 88 -7.90 -6.00 1.97
N LEU A 89 -6.78 -6.08 1.24
CA LEU A 89 -5.50 -5.46 1.62
C LEU A 89 -5.50 -3.94 1.38
N ILE A 90 -6.35 -3.49 0.46
CA ILE A 90 -6.62 -2.07 0.24
C ILE A 90 -8.06 -1.83 0.70
N PRO A 91 -8.31 -1.01 1.73
CA PRO A 91 -9.65 -0.65 2.11
C PRO A 91 -10.34 0.04 0.92
N ASN A 92 -11.47 -0.50 0.50
CA ASN A 92 -12.30 0.16 -0.51
C ASN A 92 -12.89 1.41 0.14
N TYR A 93 -12.45 2.58 -0.33
CA TYR A 93 -12.88 3.86 0.22
C TYR A 93 -14.41 4.02 0.17
N GLN A 94 -15.05 3.50 -0.88
CA GLN A 94 -16.50 3.53 -1.02
C GLN A 94 -17.18 2.65 0.03
N ASP A 95 -16.72 1.40 0.22
CA ASP A 95 -17.26 0.53 1.27
C ASP A 95 -16.97 1.08 2.67
N THR A 96 -15.86 1.81 2.85
CA THR A 96 -15.51 2.45 4.14
C THR A 96 -16.45 3.63 4.42
N LEU A 97 -16.83 4.40 3.40
CA LEU A 97 -17.82 5.48 3.49
C LEU A 97 -19.23 4.94 3.72
N ASP A 98 -19.61 3.88 3.01
CA ASP A 98 -20.94 3.26 3.11
C ASP A 98 -21.15 2.55 4.46
N ASN A 99 -20.07 2.04 5.08
CA ASN A 99 -20.09 1.41 6.40
C ASN A 99 -19.83 2.37 7.58
N LEU A 100 -19.78 3.69 7.35
CA LEU A 100 -19.64 4.70 8.41
C LEU A 100 -21.02 5.33 8.76
N PRO A 101 -21.78 4.79 9.73
CA PRO A 101 -23.03 5.41 10.15
C PRO A 101 -22.87 6.65 11.06
N PHE A 102 -21.68 7.26 11.21
CA PHE A 102 -21.48 8.31 12.24
C PHE A 102 -20.53 9.49 11.93
N CYS A 103 -19.75 9.48 10.85
CA CYS A 103 -18.76 10.55 10.63
C CYS A 103 -19.25 11.74 9.77
N ARG A 104 -20.44 11.63 9.16
CA ARG A 104 -21.02 12.72 8.34
C ARG A 104 -21.42 13.95 9.17
N ASN A 105 -21.64 13.79 10.49
CA ASN A 105 -21.98 14.89 11.40
C ASN A 105 -20.75 15.53 12.08
N ALA A 106 -19.57 14.90 12.04
CA ALA A 106 -18.35 15.44 12.66
C ALA A 106 -17.49 16.25 11.68
N LEU A 107 -17.62 15.95 10.39
CA LEU A 107 -17.09 16.76 9.30
C LEU A 107 -18.28 17.51 8.69
N SER A 108 -18.54 18.71 9.18
CA SER A 108 -19.33 19.71 8.45
C SER A 108 -18.61 20.01 7.14
N VAL A 109 -18.84 19.15 6.15
CA VAL A 109 -18.38 19.29 4.77
C VAL A 109 -19.29 20.32 4.10
N ASP A 110 -19.09 21.59 4.44
CA ASP A 110 -19.65 22.74 3.72
C ASP A 110 -18.70 23.24 2.61
N LEU A 111 -17.74 22.40 2.17
CA LEU A 111 -16.78 22.76 1.13
C LEU A 111 -16.56 21.62 0.12
N LEU A 112 -17.64 20.98 -0.32
CA LEU A 112 -17.64 20.35 -1.65
C LEU A 112 -18.19 21.38 -2.63
N ILE A 113 -17.27 22.12 -3.26
CA ILE A 113 -17.56 22.85 -4.50
C ILE A 113 -18.18 21.83 -5.47
N GLU A 114 -19.40 22.11 -5.91
CA GLU A 114 -20.04 21.42 -7.03
C GLU A 114 -19.20 21.65 -8.30
N GLU A 115 -18.18 20.83 -8.54
CA GLU A 115 -17.65 20.66 -9.89
C GLU A 115 -18.34 19.45 -10.52
N GLY A 116 -19.37 19.76 -11.31
CA GLY A 116 -20.09 18.82 -12.13
C GLY A 116 -19.16 18.09 -13.10
N PHE A 117 -18.98 16.80 -12.87
CA PHE A 117 -18.48 15.89 -13.89
C PHE A 117 -19.60 15.58 -14.89
N SER A 118 -19.65 16.35 -15.98
CA SER A 118 -20.36 15.98 -17.20
C SER A 118 -19.45 15.06 -18.02
N TYR A 119 -19.86 13.82 -18.21
CA TYR A 119 -19.28 12.95 -19.25
C TYR A 119 -20.03 13.23 -20.56
N GLU A 120 -19.41 14.00 -21.46
CA GLU A 120 -19.64 13.90 -22.91
C GLU A 120 -18.37 13.37 -23.58
#